data_AF-W0FX59-F1
#
_entry.id   AF-W0FX59-F1
#
_cell.length_a   1.000
_cell.length_b   1.000
_cell.length_c   1.000
_cell.angle_alpha   90.00
_cell.angle_beta   90.00
_cell.angle_gamma   90.00
#
_symmetry.space_group_name_H-M   'P 1'
#
loop_
_entity.id
_entity.type
_entity.pdbx_description
1 polymer ?
#
loop_
_entity_poly.entity_id
_entity_poly.type
_entity_poly.pdbx_seq_one_letter_code
_entity_poly.pdbx_strand_id
1 'polypeptide(L)'
;MEGGGTPDNENHSKPEPPEDSMSDEITAERQSELEQVGHAVYQVMRAEMIEASTQREGADTSLLMAALEGEATYQAAREALTKSRAERQALLYALWRANKDPRAVAALMPATVKAATVRAAVIKLAPNQDFEALPLWRTAEEEANAAV
;
A
#
# COMPACT_ATOMS: atom_id res chain seq x y z
N MET A 1 -32.07 -49.06 42.10
CA MET A 1 -31.71 -47.63 42.06
C MET A 1 -30.57 -47.46 43.06
N GLU A 2 -29.33 -47.07 42.79
CA GLU A 2 -28.50 -46.71 41.63
C GLU A 2 -27.07 -47.08 42.12
N GLY A 3 -26.19 -47.75 41.38
CA GLY A 3 -25.66 -47.32 40.09
C GLY A 3 -24.46 -46.36 40.23
N GLY A 4 -23.54 -46.59 41.19
CA GLY A 4 -22.34 -45.77 41.35
C GLY A 4 -21.17 -46.29 40.52
N GLY A 5 -21.06 -45.81 39.28
CA GLY A 5 -19.88 -45.99 38.41
C GLY A 5 -19.34 -44.62 38.02
N THR A 6 -18.17 -44.26 38.53
CA THR A 6 -17.36 -43.12 38.08
C THR A 6 -16.98 -43.32 36.61
N PRO A 7 -17.21 -42.34 35.70
CA PRO A 7 -16.73 -42.45 34.34
C PRO A 7 -15.23 -42.14 34.28
N ASP A 8 -14.48 -43.11 33.76
CA ASP A 8 -13.09 -42.96 33.35
C ASP A 8 -12.97 -41.82 32.33
N ASN A 9 -12.19 -40.80 32.70
CA ASN A 9 -11.85 -39.69 31.82
C ASN A 9 -10.75 -40.18 30.87
N GLU A 10 -11.16 -40.74 29.72
CA GLU A 10 -10.28 -41.10 28.62
C GLU A 10 -9.61 -39.82 28.08
N ASN A 11 -8.39 -39.58 28.57
CA ASN A 11 -7.50 -38.57 28.05
C ASN A 11 -7.10 -38.99 26.63
N HIS A 12 -7.82 -38.50 25.63
CA HIS A 12 -7.45 -38.61 24.23
C HIS A 12 -6.13 -37.86 24.01
N SER A 13 -5.00 -38.59 24.14
CA SER A 13 -3.71 -38.19 23.59
C SER A 13 -3.90 -37.96 22.09
N LYS A 14 -4.11 -36.70 21.75
CA LYS A 14 -4.07 -36.21 20.38
C LYS A 14 -2.64 -36.44 19.90
N PRO A 15 -2.39 -37.21 18.83
CA PRO A 15 -1.04 -37.34 18.30
C PRO A 15 -0.58 -35.97 17.83
N GLU A 16 0.54 -35.50 18.37
CA GLU A 16 1.25 -34.32 17.89
C GLU A 16 1.56 -34.52 16.40
N PRO A 17 1.34 -33.50 15.54
CA PRO A 17 1.76 -33.58 14.16
C PRO A 17 3.30 -33.69 14.11
N PRO A 18 3.88 -34.52 13.24
CA PRO A 18 5.32 -34.57 13.08
C PRO A 18 5.83 -33.19 12.67
N GLU A 19 6.77 -32.65 13.45
CA GLU A 19 7.58 -31.50 13.09
C GLU A 19 8.56 -31.88 11.97
N ASP A 20 8.06 -32.12 10.76
CA ASP A 20 8.87 -32.00 9.55
C ASP A 20 8.91 -30.52 9.15
N SER A 21 9.58 -29.72 9.98
CA SER A 21 10.13 -28.43 9.56
C SER A 21 11.38 -28.72 8.73
N MET A 22 11.18 -29.24 7.52
CA MET A 22 12.18 -29.06 6.46
C MET A 22 12.13 -27.58 6.07
N SER A 23 12.79 -26.75 6.88
CA SER A 23 13.34 -25.49 6.43
C SER A 23 14.14 -25.82 5.17
N ASP A 24 13.70 -25.32 4.02
CA ASP A 24 14.43 -25.39 2.76
C ASP A 24 15.77 -24.65 2.93
N GLU A 25 16.73 -25.29 3.60
CA GLU A 25 18.12 -24.86 3.65
C GLU A 25 18.66 -25.00 2.23
N ILE A 26 18.71 -23.87 1.52
CA ILE A 26 19.40 -23.75 0.25
C ILE A 26 20.85 -24.14 0.52
N THR A 27 21.24 -25.34 0.08
CA THR A 27 22.62 -25.81 0.25
C THR A 27 23.57 -24.84 -0.45
N ALA A 28 24.81 -24.70 0.04
CA ALA A 28 25.80 -23.80 -0.55
C ALA A 28 26.02 -24.06 -2.06
N GLU A 29 25.82 -25.31 -2.49
CA GLU A 29 25.83 -25.72 -3.90
C GLU A 29 24.67 -25.11 -4.69
N ARG A 30 23.44 -25.14 -4.17
CA ARG A 30 22.28 -24.48 -4.79
C ARG A 30 22.42 -22.96 -4.87
N GLN A 31 23.04 -22.36 -3.87
CA GLN A 31 23.30 -20.91 -3.87
C GLN A 31 24.34 -20.52 -4.93
N SER A 32 25.42 -21.30 -5.06
CA SER A 32 26.43 -21.13 -6.12
C SER A 32 25.82 -21.33 -7.52
N GLU A 33 24.95 -22.33 -7.70
CA GLU A 33 24.22 -22.54 -8.96
C GLU A 33 23.33 -21.34 -9.30
N LEU A 34 22.58 -20.80 -8.34
CA LEU A 34 21.72 -19.63 -8.55
C LEU A 34 22.54 -18.37 -8.88
N GLU A 35 23.70 -18.18 -8.26
CA GLU A 35 24.62 -17.08 -8.56
C GLU A 35 25.21 -17.21 -9.97
N GLN A 36 25.60 -18.43 -10.38
CA GLN A 36 26.10 -18.70 -11.73
C GLN A 36 25.01 -18.50 -12.79
N VAL A 37 23.79 -18.96 -12.52
CA VAL A 37 22.64 -18.75 -13.40
C VAL A 37 22.31 -17.26 -13.49
N GLY A 38 22.28 -16.55 -12.37
CA GLY A 38 22.07 -15.10 -12.34
C GLY A 38 23.13 -14.34 -13.13
N HIS A 39 24.41 -14.71 -12.96
CA HIS A 39 25.52 -14.13 -13.72
C HIS A 39 25.42 -14.46 -15.22
N ALA A 40 25.08 -15.70 -15.59
CA ALA A 40 24.89 -16.10 -16.98
C ALA A 40 23.74 -15.34 -17.65
N VAL A 41 22.59 -15.21 -16.97
CA VAL A 41 21.44 -14.44 -17.46
C VAL A 41 21.80 -12.96 -17.62
N TYR A 42 22.52 -12.38 -16.65
CA TYR A 42 23.01 -11.00 -16.75
C TYR A 42 23.95 -10.81 -17.94
N GLN A 43 24.87 -11.75 -18.19
CA GLN A 43 25.79 -11.67 -19.33
C GLN A 43 25.06 -11.79 -20.67
N VAL A 44 24.05 -12.67 -20.78
CA VAL A 44 23.21 -12.80 -21.97
C VAL A 44 22.41 -11.51 -22.22
N MET A 45 21.72 -10.99 -21.19
CA MET A 45 20.94 -9.76 -21.30
C MET A 45 21.83 -8.55 -21.66
N ARG A 46 23.05 -8.50 -21.13
CA ARG A 46 24.05 -7.48 -21.49
C ARG A 46 24.52 -7.62 -22.94
N ALA A 47 24.74 -8.84 -23.42
CA ALA A 47 25.11 -9.10 -24.81
C ALA A 47 23.99 -8.70 -25.76
N GLU A 48 22.73 -9.04 -25.44
CA GLU A 48 21.55 -8.63 -26.21
C GLU A 48 21.38 -7.10 -26.22
N MET A 49 21.63 -6.41 -25.11
CA MET A 49 21.62 -4.95 -25.06
C MET A 49 22.72 -4.33 -25.94
N ILE A 50 23.93 -4.90 -25.93
CA ILE A 50 25.03 -4.43 -26.77
C ILE A 50 24.69 -4.66 -28.24
N GLU A 51 24.15 -5.82 -28.59
CA GLU A 51 23.75 -6.16 -29.95
C GLU A 51 22.58 -5.28 -30.44
N ALA A 52 21.59 -5.00 -29.58
CA ALA A 52 20.52 -4.05 -29.88
C ALA A 52 21.05 -2.62 -30.03
N SER A 53 22.14 -2.27 -29.34
CA SER A 53 22.79 -0.96 -29.45
C SER A 53 23.60 -0.82 -30.74
N THR A 54 24.26 -1.89 -31.20
CA THR A 54 25.03 -1.91 -32.45
C THR A 54 24.15 -2.04 -33.69
N GLN A 55 22.98 -2.71 -33.59
CA GLN A 55 22.00 -2.78 -34.68
C GLN A 55 21.22 -1.47 -34.88
N ARG A 56 21.21 -0.57 -33.89
CA ARG A 56 20.64 0.78 -33.99
C ARG A 56 21.70 1.79 -34.43
N GLU A 57 22.16 1.70 -35.67
CA GLU A 57 22.90 2.81 -36.28
C GLU A 57 22.02 4.08 -36.22
N GLY A 58 22.42 5.06 -35.40
CA GLY A 58 21.80 6.40 -35.34
C GLY A 58 21.05 6.76 -34.06
N ALA A 59 20.89 5.85 -33.09
CA ALA A 59 20.37 6.23 -31.77
C ALA A 59 21.54 6.69 -30.89
N ASP A 60 21.56 7.98 -30.52
CA ASP A 60 22.48 8.50 -29.51
C ASP A 60 22.21 7.74 -28.19
N THR A 61 23.03 6.74 -27.92
CA THR A 61 22.89 5.84 -26.76
C THR A 61 22.99 6.61 -25.46
N SER A 62 23.76 7.70 -25.43
CA SER A 62 23.84 8.59 -24.27
C SER A 62 22.51 9.30 -24.04
N LEU A 63 21.87 9.78 -25.10
CA LEU A 63 20.54 10.41 -25.01
C LEU A 63 19.46 9.41 -24.60
N LEU A 64 19.52 8.17 -25.10
CA LEU A 64 18.60 7.10 -24.69
C LEU A 64 18.74 6.78 -23.20
N MET A 65 19.97 6.64 -22.70
CA MET A 65 20.22 6.41 -21.27
C MET A 65 19.70 7.56 -20.41
N ALA A 66 19.97 8.81 -20.80
CA ALA A 66 19.46 9.98 -20.09
C ALA A 66 17.92 10.05 -20.09
N ALA A 67 17.27 9.66 -21.20
CA ALA A 67 15.81 9.58 -21.27
C ALA A 67 15.25 8.52 -20.32
N LEU A 68 15.88 7.33 -20.23
CA LEU A 68 15.46 6.27 -19.33
C LEU A 68 15.66 6.65 -17.85
N GLU A 69 16.77 7.30 -17.51
CA GLU A 69 17.02 7.81 -16.16
C GLU A 69 16.00 8.90 -15.76
N GLY A 70 15.67 9.79 -16.69
CA GLY A 70 14.62 10.79 -16.50
C GLY A 70 13.25 10.16 -16.25
N GLU A 71 12.89 9.15 -17.05
CA GLU A 71 11.62 8.41 -16.89
C GLU A 71 11.57 7.67 -15.54
N ALA A 72 12.66 7.00 -15.15
CA ALA A 72 12.75 6.35 -13.84
C ALA A 72 12.52 7.34 -12.68
N THR A 73 13.14 8.53 -12.78
CA THR A 73 12.97 9.61 -11.79
C THR A 73 11.52 10.11 -11.75
N TYR A 74 10.89 10.28 -12.92
CA TYR A 74 9.49 10.68 -13.03
C TYR A 74 8.54 9.66 -12.37
N GLN A 75 8.72 8.37 -12.67
CA GLN A 75 7.87 7.32 -12.09
C GLN A 75 8.04 7.25 -10.57
N ALA A 76 9.27 7.32 -10.07
CA ALA A 76 9.53 7.36 -8.62
C ALA A 76 8.84 8.57 -7.95
N ALA A 77 8.90 9.76 -8.56
CA ALA A 77 8.22 10.94 -8.06
C ALA A 77 6.69 10.80 -8.08
N ARG A 78 6.13 10.15 -9.11
CA ARG A 78 4.70 9.88 -9.24
C ARG A 78 4.20 8.91 -8.16
N GLU A 79 4.96 7.87 -7.86
CA GLU A 79 4.67 6.94 -6.77
C GLU A 79 4.74 7.65 -5.41
N ALA A 80 5.80 8.41 -5.16
CA ALA A 80 5.96 9.19 -3.94
C ALA A 80 4.80 10.18 -3.73
N LEU A 81 4.37 10.87 -4.80
CA LEU A 81 3.22 11.77 -4.76
C LEU A 81 1.92 11.02 -4.44
N THR A 82 1.74 9.83 -5.00
CA THR A 82 0.56 8.99 -4.74
C THR A 82 0.51 8.57 -3.27
N LYS A 83 1.63 8.12 -2.72
CA LYS A 83 1.78 7.77 -1.29
C LYS A 83 1.51 8.98 -0.39
N SER A 84 2.18 10.10 -0.64
CA SER A 84 2.00 11.34 0.12
C SER A 84 0.55 11.86 0.07
N ARG A 85 -0.15 11.71 -1.06
CA ARG A 85 -1.58 12.04 -1.17
C ARG A 85 -2.45 11.13 -0.30
N ALA A 86 -2.17 9.83 -0.26
CA ALA A 86 -2.91 8.89 0.59
C ALA A 86 -2.69 9.20 2.08
N GLU A 87 -1.45 9.46 2.49
CA GLU A 87 -1.10 9.85 3.86
C GLU A 87 -1.80 11.16 4.26
N ARG A 88 -1.76 12.17 3.38
CA ARG A 88 -2.48 13.43 3.59
C ARG A 88 -3.97 13.18 3.79
N GLN A 89 -4.61 12.33 2.99
CA GLN A 89 -6.03 12.01 3.14
C GLN A 89 -6.31 11.32 4.48
N ALA A 90 -5.48 10.35 4.88
CA ALA A 90 -5.62 9.66 6.16
C ALA A 90 -5.52 10.62 7.35
N LEU A 91 -4.55 11.55 7.33
CA LEU A 91 -4.38 12.55 8.40
C LEU A 91 -5.55 13.54 8.46
N LEU A 92 -6.02 14.03 7.32
CA LEU A 92 -7.19 14.93 7.28
C LEU A 92 -8.45 14.24 7.79
N TYR A 93 -8.64 12.97 7.45
CA TYR A 93 -9.74 12.16 7.96
C TYR A 93 -9.63 11.95 9.49
N ALA A 94 -8.44 11.63 10.01
CA ALA A 94 -8.21 11.46 11.44
C ALA A 94 -8.47 12.76 12.23
N LEU A 95 -8.00 13.91 11.72
CA LEU A 95 -8.28 15.23 12.31
C LEU A 95 -9.78 15.55 12.29
N TRP A 96 -10.45 15.19 11.20
CA TRP A 96 -11.90 15.32 11.13
C TRP A 96 -12.62 14.40 12.12
N ARG A 97 -12.16 13.17 12.35
CA ARG A 97 -12.74 12.28 13.37
C ARG A 97 -12.70 12.90 14.77
N ALA A 98 -11.65 13.66 15.10
CA ALA A 98 -11.52 14.33 16.39
C ALA A 98 -12.42 15.57 16.54
N ASN A 99 -12.64 16.32 15.45
CA ASN A 99 -13.36 17.60 15.49
C ASN A 99 -14.81 17.52 14.98
N LYS A 100 -15.11 16.51 14.17
CA LYS A 100 -16.36 16.26 13.43
C LYS A 100 -16.84 17.40 12.51
N ASP A 101 -16.07 18.48 12.36
CA ASP A 101 -16.34 19.59 11.43
C ASP A 101 -15.19 19.78 10.40
N PRO A 102 -15.46 19.64 9.09
CA PRO A 102 -14.48 19.90 8.04
C PRO A 102 -14.00 21.36 7.96
N ARG A 103 -14.82 22.34 8.38
CA ARG A 103 -14.46 23.77 8.36
C ARG A 103 -13.44 24.08 9.45
N ALA A 104 -13.70 23.62 10.68
CA ALA A 104 -12.75 23.72 11.78
C ALA A 104 -11.40 23.08 11.44
N VAL A 105 -11.39 21.88 10.84
CA VAL A 105 -10.14 21.23 10.41
C VAL A 105 -9.40 22.07 9.36
N ALA A 106 -10.09 22.58 8.34
CA ALA A 106 -9.45 23.40 7.32
C ALA A 106 -8.85 24.71 7.86
N ALA A 107 -9.48 25.32 8.88
CA ALA A 107 -8.98 26.53 9.52
C ALA A 107 -7.65 26.31 10.27
N LEU A 108 -7.35 25.08 10.69
CA LEU A 108 -6.09 24.71 11.36
C LEU A 108 -4.96 24.38 10.37
N MET A 109 -5.25 24.29 9.08
CA MET A 109 -4.34 23.81 8.05
C MET A 109 -3.82 24.95 7.17
N PRO A 110 -2.74 24.74 6.39
CA PRO A 110 -2.31 25.71 5.39
C PRO A 110 -3.43 26.07 4.41
N ALA A 111 -3.42 27.28 3.87
CA ALA A 111 -4.47 27.81 2.99
C ALA A 111 -4.76 26.97 1.72
N THR A 112 -3.84 26.07 1.36
CA THR A 112 -4.02 25.09 0.26
C THR A 112 -4.98 23.95 0.61
N VAL A 113 -5.31 23.75 1.89
CA VAL A 113 -6.27 22.77 2.38
C VAL A 113 -7.60 23.47 2.61
N LYS A 114 -8.57 23.24 1.73
CA LYS A 114 -9.93 23.79 1.88
C LYS A 114 -10.83 22.79 2.60
N ALA A 115 -11.95 23.24 3.15
CA ALA A 115 -12.97 22.35 3.73
C ALA A 115 -13.46 21.28 2.72
N ALA A 116 -13.49 21.62 1.43
CA ALA A 116 -13.78 20.65 0.36
C ALA A 116 -12.74 19.52 0.27
N THR A 117 -11.45 19.81 0.50
CA THR A 117 -10.38 18.81 0.54
C THR A 117 -10.55 17.87 1.71
N VAL A 118 -10.94 18.39 2.89
CA VAL A 118 -11.23 17.58 4.07
C VAL A 118 -12.44 16.68 3.81
N ARG A 119 -13.54 17.23 3.28
CA ARG A 119 -14.72 16.43 2.90
C ARG A 119 -14.39 15.31 1.92
N ALA A 120 -13.58 15.57 0.90
CA ALA A 120 -13.16 14.55 -0.05
C ALA A 120 -12.36 13.42 0.63
N ALA A 121 -11.52 13.75 1.61
CA ALA A 121 -10.80 12.73 2.40
C ALA A 121 -11.77 11.90 3.26
N VAL A 122 -12.76 12.53 3.90
CA VAL A 122 -13.78 11.84 4.69
C VAL A 122 -14.61 10.91 3.82
N ILE A 123 -15.17 11.39 2.70
CA ILE A 123 -15.98 10.58 1.78
C ILE A 123 -15.21 9.35 1.30
N LYS A 124 -13.91 9.49 1.04
CA LYS A 124 -13.09 8.41 0.51
C LYS A 124 -12.69 7.37 1.56
N LEU A 125 -12.51 7.76 2.82
CA LEU A 125 -11.90 6.91 3.86
C LEU A 125 -12.82 6.54 5.01
N ALA A 126 -13.91 7.28 5.22
CA ALA A 126 -14.81 7.03 6.34
C ALA A 126 -15.59 5.73 6.12
N PRO A 127 -15.70 4.86 7.13
CA PRO A 127 -16.64 3.75 7.11
C PRO A 127 -18.07 4.28 7.22
N ASN A 128 -19.05 3.51 6.74
CA ASN A 128 -20.47 3.91 6.73
C ASN A 128 -20.98 4.40 8.11
N GLN A 129 -20.48 3.81 9.20
CA GLN A 129 -20.82 4.17 10.58
C GLN A 129 -20.43 5.61 10.95
N ASP A 130 -19.35 6.15 10.39
CA ASP A 130 -18.92 7.52 10.67
C ASP A 130 -19.79 8.57 9.95
N PHE A 131 -20.68 8.16 9.04
CA PHE A 131 -21.68 9.04 8.41
C PHE A 131 -22.99 9.11 9.21
N GLU A 132 -23.33 8.07 10.00
CA GLU A 132 -24.53 8.07 10.86
C GLU A 132 -24.37 9.01 12.06
N ALA A 133 -23.13 9.25 12.50
CA ALA A 133 -22.79 10.13 13.62
C ALA A 133 -22.72 11.62 13.25
N LEU A 134 -23.15 12.01 12.05
CA LEU A 134 -23.08 13.39 11.57
C LEU A 134 -24.47 14.01 11.49
N PRO A 135 -24.71 15.17 12.14
CA PRO A 135 -25.84 16.00 11.80
C PRO A 135 -25.76 16.29 10.30
N LEU A 136 -26.83 15.93 9.59
CA LEU A 136 -27.05 16.06 8.15
C LEU A 136 -26.18 17.16 7.55
N TRP A 137 -25.28 16.77 6.65
CA TRP A 137 -24.43 17.66 5.88
C TRP A 137 -25.26 18.77 5.26
N ARG A 138 -25.32 19.94 5.88
CA ARG A 138 -25.87 21.08 5.18
C ARG A 138 -24.90 21.41 4.05
N THR A 139 -25.36 21.21 2.84
CA THR A 139 -24.73 21.78 1.67
C THR A 139 -24.69 23.31 1.82
N ALA A 140 -23.76 23.97 1.13
CA ALA A 140 -23.73 25.43 1.14
C ALA A 140 -25.06 26.05 0.64
N GLU A 141 -25.83 25.30 -0.16
CA GLU A 141 -27.19 25.65 -0.60
C GLU A 141 -28.25 25.51 0.50
N GLU A 142 -28.19 24.46 1.33
CA GLU A 142 -29.16 24.26 2.42
C GLU A 142 -29.00 25.25 3.59
N GLU A 143 -27.79 25.78 3.84
CA GLU A 143 -27.60 26.88 4.82
C GLU A 143 -28.06 28.23 4.29
N ALA A 144 -27.95 28.50 2.98
CA ALA A 144 -28.46 29.73 2.38
C ALA A 144 -30.00 29.80 2.44
N ASN A 145 -30.68 28.67 2.34
CA ASN A 145 -32.14 28.57 2.43
C ASN A 145 -32.69 28.56 3.86
N ALA A 146 -31.86 28.31 4.87
CA ALA A 146 -32.28 28.32 6.29
C ALA A 146 -32.05 29.68 6.99
N ALA A 147 -31.43 30.64 6.30
CA ALA A 147 -31.16 32.00 6.78
C ALA A 147 -32.16 33.06 6.25
N VAL A 148 -33.25 32.60 5.63
CA VAL A 148 -34.44 33.38 5.22
C VAL A 148 -35.57 33.05 6.18
#